data_AF-A0A0F6VXQ1-F1
#
_entry.id   AF-A0A0F6VXQ1-F1
#
_cell.length_a   1.000
_cell.length_b   1.000
_cell.length_c   1.000
_cell.angle_alpha   90.00
_cell.angle_beta   90.00
_cell.angle_gamma   90.00
#
_symmetry.space_group_name_H-M   'P 1'
#
loop_
_entity.id
_entity.type
_entity.pdbx_description
1 polymer ?
#
loop_
_entity_poly.entity_id
_entity_poly.type
_entity_poly.pdbx_seq_one_letter_code
_entity_poly.pdbx_strand_id
1 'polypeptide(L)'
;MQIAACPNVEYVSTMHIPDETINLEKTIESGKEDLQNKPIEMLEKIVEGRIKKRLKELSLLDQMFIRNQDITVEDLINQNIAILGENIKIRRFVRFVLGEGEENTKANFADEVADILNKK
;
A
#
# COMPACT_ATOMS: atom_id res chain seq x y z
N MET A 1 4.16 8.34 13.13
CA MET A 1 2.80 8.49 12.56
C MET A 1 2.72 8.08 11.09
N GLN A 2 3.74 8.32 10.25
CA GLN A 2 3.73 7.94 8.82
C GLN A 2 3.21 6.52 8.56
N ILE A 3 3.82 5.50 9.19
CA ILE A 3 3.45 4.09 9.00
C ILE A 3 1.97 3.83 9.33
N ALA A 4 1.44 4.43 10.39
CA ALA A 4 0.05 4.23 10.78
C ALA A 4 -0.94 4.82 9.76
N ALA A 5 -0.55 5.92 9.09
CA ALA A 5 -1.40 6.65 8.16
C ALA A 5 -1.33 6.12 6.71
N CYS A 6 -0.33 5.30 6.39
CA CYS A 6 -0.14 4.72 5.06
C CYS A 6 -0.45 3.20 5.12
N PRO A 7 -1.71 2.78 4.96
CA PRO A 7 -2.12 1.38 5.16
C PRO A 7 -1.54 0.42 4.12
N ASN A 8 -1.18 0.92 2.94
CA ASN A 8 -0.65 0.12 1.83
C ASN A 8 0.86 -0.15 1.95
N VAL A 9 1.55 0.47 2.92
CA VAL A 9 3.01 0.34 3.05
C VAL A 9 3.34 -0.94 3.79
N GLU A 10 4.06 -1.82 3.12
CA GLU A 10 4.44 -3.15 3.64
C GLU A 10 5.96 -3.33 3.74
N TYR A 11 6.72 -2.61 2.89
CA TYR A 11 8.17 -2.76 2.78
C TYR A 11 8.88 -1.46 3.13
N VAL A 12 10.12 -1.56 3.60
CA VAL A 12 10.95 -0.36 3.86
C VAL A 12 11.32 0.34 2.57
N SER A 13 11.70 -0.43 1.54
CA SER A 13 12.18 0.07 0.25
C SER A 13 11.68 -0.86 -0.86
N THR A 14 11.59 -0.35 -2.09
CA THR A 14 11.33 -1.15 -3.29
C THR A 14 12.28 -2.33 -3.46
N MET A 15 13.52 -2.21 -3.00
CA MET A 15 14.51 -3.30 -3.02
C MET A 15 14.18 -4.47 -2.10
N HIS A 16 13.30 -4.27 -1.12
CA HIS A 16 12.89 -5.32 -0.19
C HIS A 16 11.62 -6.06 -0.64
N ILE A 17 11.05 -5.69 -1.80
CA ILE A 17 9.85 -6.33 -2.34
C ILE A 17 10.26 -7.63 -3.05
N PRO A 18 9.69 -8.79 -2.68
CA PRO A 18 9.98 -10.06 -3.34
C PRO A 18 9.53 -10.08 -4.81
N ASP A 19 10.29 -10.78 -5.66
CA ASP A 19 9.96 -10.94 -7.08
C ASP A 19 8.58 -11.58 -7.30
N GLU A 20 8.14 -12.46 -6.40
CA GLU A 20 6.81 -13.05 -6.42
C GLU A 20 5.71 -11.99 -6.33
N THR A 21 5.88 -10.98 -5.48
CA THR A 21 4.94 -9.86 -5.34
C THR A 21 4.95 -8.97 -6.58
N ILE A 22 6.15 -8.71 -7.13
CA ILE A 22 6.31 -7.91 -8.36
C ILE A 22 5.60 -8.60 -9.54
N ASN A 23 5.80 -9.91 -9.68
CA ASN A 23 5.19 -10.70 -10.75
C ASN A 23 3.67 -10.79 -10.58
N LEU A 24 3.18 -10.98 -9.36
CA LEU A 24 1.74 -10.98 -9.07
C LEU A 24 1.10 -9.65 -9.47
N GLU A 25 1.67 -8.52 -9.04
CA GLU A 25 1.17 -7.20 -9.40
C GLU A 25 1.25 -6.94 -10.92
N LYS A 26 2.30 -7.45 -11.59
CA LYS A 26 2.40 -7.39 -13.05
C LYS A 26 1.27 -8.15 -13.75
N THR A 27 0.92 -9.34 -13.27
CA THR A 27 -0.19 -10.12 -13.82
C THR A 27 -1.52 -9.42 -13.58
N ILE A 28 -1.73 -8.86 -12.38
CA ILE A 28 -2.93 -8.10 -12.03
C ILE A 28 -3.07 -6.88 -12.95
N GLU A 29 -2.02 -6.08 -13.11
CA GLU A 29 -2.06 -4.87 -13.94
C GLU A 29 -2.24 -5.20 -15.42
N SER A 30 -1.61 -6.26 -15.93
CA SER A 30 -1.76 -6.71 -17.31
C SER A 30 -3.16 -7.25 -17.63
N GLY A 31 -3.84 -7.80 -16.61
CA GLY A 31 -5.16 -8.42 -16.74
C GLY A 31 -6.33 -7.43 -16.73
N LYS A 32 -6.08 -6.13 -16.53
CA LYS A 32 -7.16 -5.15 -16.41
C LYS A 32 -7.85 -4.90 -17.76
N GLU A 33 -9.17 -4.83 -17.75
CA GLU A 33 -10.02 -4.69 -18.93
C GLU A 33 -9.77 -3.38 -19.70
N ASP A 34 -9.30 -2.33 -19.00
CA ASP A 34 -9.01 -1.02 -19.58
C ASP A 34 -7.80 -1.01 -20.54
N LEU A 35 -7.08 -2.14 -20.60
CA LEU A 35 -5.94 -2.37 -21.49
C LEU A 35 -6.34 -3.09 -22.79
N GLN A 36 -7.51 -3.74 -22.87
CA GLN A 36 -7.85 -4.62 -23.99
C GLN A 36 -7.88 -3.92 -25.37
N ASN A 37 -8.12 -2.61 -25.40
CA ASN A 37 -8.28 -1.84 -26.64
C ASN A 37 -7.06 -0.99 -27.02
N LYS A 38 -5.89 -1.19 -26.38
CA LYS A 38 -4.70 -0.36 -26.60
C LYS A 38 -3.62 -1.09 -27.44
N PRO A 39 -2.80 -0.37 -28.21
CA PRO A 39 -1.67 -0.97 -28.95
C PRO A 39 -0.67 -1.64 -28.00
N ILE A 40 -0.12 -2.80 -28.40
CA ILE A 40 0.79 -3.65 -27.60
C ILE A 40 1.99 -2.86 -27.05
N GLU A 41 2.61 -2.01 -27.86
CA GLU A 41 3.78 -1.22 -27.45
C GLU A 41 3.44 -0.15 -26.39
N MET A 42 2.21 0.38 -26.41
CA MET A 42 1.70 1.28 -25.37
C MET A 42 1.31 0.51 -24.12
N LEU A 43 0.83 -0.74 -24.26
CA LEU A 43 0.43 -1.58 -23.14
C LEU A 43 1.59 -1.91 -22.22
N GLU A 44 2.72 -2.34 -22.75
CA GLU A 44 3.89 -2.66 -21.94
C GLU A 44 4.37 -1.44 -21.13
N LYS A 45 4.44 -0.27 -21.76
CA LYS A 45 4.82 0.99 -21.09
C LYS A 45 3.82 1.40 -20.01
N ILE A 46 2.52 1.22 -20.25
CA ILE A 46 1.48 1.51 -19.27
C ILE A 46 1.60 0.57 -18.07
N VAL A 47 1.72 -0.73 -18.32
CA VAL A 47 1.85 -1.75 -17.28
C VAL A 47 3.11 -1.50 -16.45
N GLU A 48 4.25 -1.23 -17.07
CA GLU A 48 5.49 -0.90 -16.37
C GLU A 48 5.33 0.33 -15.47
N GLY A 49 4.71 1.40 -15.97
CA GLY A 49 4.43 2.59 -15.18
C GLY A 49 3.51 2.32 -13.97
N ARG A 50 2.48 1.49 -14.16
CA ARG A 50 1.56 1.08 -13.09
C ARG A 50 2.25 0.23 -12.03
N ILE A 51 3.05 -0.75 -12.44
CA ILE A 51 3.84 -1.58 -11.52
C ILE A 51 4.80 -0.68 -10.74
N LYS A 52 5.54 0.21 -11.41
CA LYS A 52 6.47 1.11 -10.73
C LYS A 52 5.76 1.99 -9.69
N LYS A 53 4.58 2.50 -10.01
CA LYS A 53 3.75 3.25 -9.07
C LYS A 53 3.33 2.37 -7.89
N ARG A 54 2.85 1.15 -8.15
CA ARG A 54 2.41 0.20 -7.14
C ARG A 54 3.54 -0.17 -6.17
N LEU A 55 4.74 -0.46 -6.69
CA LEU A 55 5.90 -0.77 -5.85
C LEU A 55 6.30 0.41 -4.95
N LYS A 56 6.17 1.65 -5.45
CA LYS A 56 6.37 2.85 -4.63
C LYS A 56 5.31 2.98 -3.54
N GLU A 57 4.05 2.69 -3.84
CA GLU A 57 2.97 2.70 -2.85
C GLU A 57 3.19 1.69 -1.71
N LEU A 58 3.82 0.55 -2.00
CA LEU A 58 4.17 -0.48 -1.02
C LEU A 58 5.43 -0.15 -0.20
N SER A 59 6.26 0.80 -0.66
CA SER A 59 7.57 1.16 -0.09
C SER A 59 7.47 2.39 0.80
N LEU A 60 7.98 2.31 2.03
CA LEU A 60 7.97 3.40 3.00
C LEU A 60 8.83 4.60 2.55
N LEU A 61 10.05 4.33 2.06
CA LEU A 61 11.00 5.39 1.68
C LEU A 61 10.47 6.25 0.52
N ASP A 62 9.71 5.66 -0.39
CA ASP A 62 9.12 6.33 -1.55
C ASP A 62 7.84 7.11 -1.21
N GLN A 63 7.29 6.97 0.00
CA GLN A 63 6.09 7.70 0.40
C GLN A 63 6.35 9.20 0.55
N MET A 64 5.34 10.00 0.17
CA MET A 64 5.29 11.41 0.57
C MET A 64 5.15 11.53 2.08
N PHE A 65 5.90 12.45 2.68
CA PHE A 65 5.87 12.64 4.12
C PHE A 65 4.55 13.31 4.54
N ILE A 66 3.82 12.71 5.47
CA ILE A 66 2.46 13.16 5.84
C ILE A 66 2.40 14.60 6.36
N ARG A 67 3.49 15.11 6.94
CA ARG A 67 3.55 16.50 7.43
C ARG A 67 4.08 17.49 6.39
N ASN A 68 4.69 17.00 5.32
CA ASN A 68 5.17 17.80 4.21
C ASN A 68 5.17 16.95 2.93
N GLN A 69 4.16 17.14 2.09
CA GLN A 69 3.98 16.36 0.87
C GLN A 69 4.92 16.78 -0.27
N ASP A 70 5.77 17.79 -0.07
CA ASP A 70 6.76 18.21 -1.08
C ASP A 70 7.99 17.28 -1.08
N ILE A 71 8.16 16.45 -0.04
CA ILE A 71 9.32 15.59 0.15
C ILE A 71 8.91 14.14 0.45
N THR A 72 9.77 13.20 0.06
CA THR A 72 9.62 11.80 0.46
C THR A 72 10.12 11.56 1.88
N VAL A 73 9.81 10.38 2.43
CA VAL A 73 10.42 9.89 3.68
C VAL A 73 11.93 9.72 3.52
N GLU A 74 12.40 9.27 2.35
CA GLU A 74 13.83 9.20 2.05
C GLU A 74 14.51 10.58 2.07
N ASP A 75 13.90 11.58 1.44
CA ASP A 75 14.41 12.96 1.46
C ASP A 75 14.47 13.50 2.89
N LEU A 76 13.44 13.25 3.68
CA LEU A 76 13.42 13.64 5.10
C LEU A 76 14.59 13.00 5.86
N ILE A 77 14.86 11.71 5.63
CA ILE A 77 15.99 11.01 6.26
C ILE A 77 17.31 11.66 5.82
N ASN A 78 17.50 11.88 4.52
CA ASN A 78 18.72 12.49 3.98
C ASN A 78 18.97 13.91 4.52
N GLN A 79 17.92 14.73 4.65
CA GLN A 79 18.00 16.05 5.27
C GLN A 79 18.47 15.97 6.73
N ASN A 80 17.96 15.00 7.50
CA ASN A 80 18.38 14.81 8.89
C ASN A 80 19.81 14.26 9.00
N ILE A 81 20.23 13.38 8.11
CA ILE A 81 21.62 12.90 8.02
C ILE A 81 22.57 14.08 7.80
N ALA A 82 22.22 14.99 6.89
CA ALA A 82 23.03 16.18 6.61
C ALA A 82 23.15 17.12 7.82
N ILE A 83 22.11 17.23 8.65
CA ILE A 83 22.11 18.06 9.86
C ILE A 83 22.91 17.42 11.00
N LEU A 84 22.74 16.10 11.19
CA LEU A 84 23.32 15.37 12.32
C LEU A 84 24.74 14.87 12.05
N GLY A 85 25.13 14.71 10.78
CA GLY A 85 26.41 14.12 10.39
C GLY A 85 26.49 12.60 10.62
N GLU A 86 25.37 11.97 10.98
CA GLU A 86 25.27 10.54 11.27
C GLU A 86 24.34 9.85 10.29
N ASN A 87 24.65 8.58 9.97
CA ASN A 87 23.83 7.78 9.08
C ASN A 87 22.54 7.31 9.76
N ILE A 88 21.38 7.57 9.14
CA ILE A 88 20.07 7.15 9.62
C ILE A 88 19.51 6.11 8.67
N LYS A 89 19.12 4.94 9.19
CA LYS A 89 18.52 3.87 8.40
C LYS A 89 17.31 3.27 9.12
N ILE A 90 16.20 3.15 8.40
CA ILE A 90 15.05 2.37 8.86
C ILE A 90 15.34 0.89 8.60
N ARG A 91 15.40 0.08 9.66
CA ARG A 91 15.67 -1.37 9.55
C ARG A 91 14.40 -2.19 9.31
N ARG A 92 13.36 -1.94 10.10
CA ARG A 92 12.07 -2.65 10.07
C ARG A 92 10.99 -1.81 10.72
N PHE A 93 9.75 -2.06 10.34
CA PHE A 93 8.57 -1.58 11.05
C PHE A 93 7.53 -2.69 11.14
N VAL A 94 6.57 -2.52 12.05
CA VAL A 94 5.38 -3.35 12.13
C VAL A 94 4.21 -2.40 12.40
N ARG A 95 3.08 -2.65 11.75
CA ARG A 95 1.81 -1.96 11.96
C ARG A 95 0.81 -3.00 12.44
N PHE A 96 0.14 -2.71 13.54
CA PHE A 96 -0.97 -3.53 14.04
C PHE A 96 -2.26 -2.75 13.84
N VAL A 97 -3.27 -3.39 13.26
CA VAL A 97 -4.62 -2.84 13.14
C VAL A 97 -5.59 -3.76 13.87
N LEU A 98 -6.42 -3.18 14.74
CA LEU A 98 -7.44 -3.93 15.46
C LEU A 98 -8.48 -4.48 14.46
N GLY A 99 -8.75 -5.79 14.53
CA GLY A 99 -9.72 -6.47 13.65
C GLY A 99 -9.18 -6.78 12.24
N GLU A 100 -7.88 -6.64 11.99
CA GLU A 100 -7.27 -7.03 10.72
C GLU A 100 -7.36 -8.54 10.52
N GLY A 101 -7.99 -8.96 9.41
CA GLY A 101 -8.21 -10.37 9.08
C GLY A 101 -9.47 -11.01 9.70
N GLU A 102 -10.26 -10.27 10.48
CA GLU A 102 -11.55 -10.75 10.98
C GLU A 102 -12.68 -10.43 10.00
N GLU A 103 -13.54 -11.42 9.71
CA GLU A 103 -14.77 -11.18 8.97
C GLU A 103 -15.71 -10.31 9.81
N ASN A 104 -15.98 -9.11 9.33
CA ASN A 104 -16.88 -8.18 9.99
C ASN A 104 -18.33 -8.68 9.78
N THR A 105 -18.82 -9.54 10.68
CA THR A 105 -20.24 -9.94 10.72
C THR A 105 -21.07 -8.72 11.12
N LYS A 106 -21.42 -7.90 10.13
CA LYS A 106 -22.42 -6.85 10.31
C LYS A 106 -23.78 -7.52 10.47
N ALA A 107 -24.16 -7.78 11.71
CA ALA A 107 -25.53 -8.18 12.00
C ALA A 107 -26.45 -6.98 11.79
N ASN A 108 -27.48 -7.16 10.96
CA ASN A 108 -28.52 -6.16 10.79
C ASN A 108 -29.49 -6.26 11.97
N PHE A 109 -29.40 -5.29 12.88
CA PHE A 109 -30.20 -5.25 14.10
C PHE A 109 -31.72 -5.35 13.83
N ALA A 110 -32.19 -4.83 12.68
CA ALA A 110 -33.61 -4.94 12.32
C ALA A 110 -34.03 -6.39 12.03
N ASP A 111 -33.17 -7.17 11.38
CA ASP A 111 -33.42 -8.57 11.07
C ASP A 111 -33.37 -9.43 12.34
N GLU A 112 -32.45 -9.14 13.26
CA GLU A 112 -32.39 -9.80 14.57
C GLU A 112 -33.66 -9.56 15.41
N VAL A 113 -34.19 -8.34 15.41
CA VAL A 113 -35.42 -8.00 16.14
C VAL A 113 -36.64 -8.69 15.50
N ALA A 114 -36.70 -8.75 14.17
CA ALA A 114 -37.77 -9.44 13.46
C ALA A 114 -37.78 -10.96 13.73
N ASP A 115 -36.60 -11.59 13.78
CA ASP A 115 -36.45 -13.01 14.09
C ASP A 115 -36.87 -13.37 15.52
N ILE A 116 -36.64 -12.47 16.48
CA ILE A 116 -37.10 -12.65 17.86
C ILE A 116 -38.63 -12.57 17.96
N LEU A 117 -39.25 -11.66 17.21
CA LEU A 117 -40.71 -11.45 17.22
C LEU A 117 -41.48 -12.58 16.52
N ASN A 118 -40.93 -13.15 15.44
CA ASN A 118 -41.57 -14.21 14.65
C ASN A 118 -41.42 -15.62 15.27
N LYS A 119 -40.58 -15.79 16.29
CA LYS A 119 -40.41 -17.06 17.03
C LYS A 119 -41.33 -17.23 18.25
N LYS A 120 -42.25 -16.30 18.49
CA LYS A 120 -43.34 -16.41 19.48
C LYS A 120 -44.63 -16.87 18.83
#